data_AF-A0A2X2JK36-F1
#
_entry.id   AF-A0A2X2JK36-F1
#
_cell.length_a   1.000
_cell.length_b   1.000
_cell.length_c   1.000
_cell.angle_alpha   90.00
_cell.angle_beta   90.00
_cell.angle_gamma   90.00
#
_symmetry.space_group_name_H-M   'P 1'
#
loop_
_entity.id
_entity.type
_entity.pdbx_description
1 polymer ?
#
loop_
_entity_poly.entity_id
_entity_poly.type
_entity_poly.pdbx_seq_one_letter_code
_entity_poly.pdbx_strand_id
1 'polypeptide(L)'
;MKWRIIFCFCILCLSKTASCQLNVQLLHQLVGHSKDEYERQKDARDRQGVATANEQVNTSGTTKLKKRYREIQNRFSILHMALQGLSMGIESRPIIERIIAHQDRIISIASDHPEFIPLALNSEKEIVDRSVQLGRYIAGLFLTIGDLNQMKASDRRLLYAHILTELRQIEGVSRALAATLYYSTRKKILDGLNPFKEYINTDRRIVENILRQLEKKP
;
A
#
# COMPACT_ATOMS: atom_id res chain seq x y z
N MET A 1 -25.91 -82.17 2.66
CA MET A 1 -25.64 -81.49 1.37
C MET A 1 -26.79 -80.64 0.84
N LYS A 2 -28.07 -81.05 0.96
CA LYS A 2 -29.22 -80.36 0.33
C LYS A 2 -29.45 -78.90 0.79
N TRP A 3 -29.18 -78.58 2.06
CA TRP A 3 -29.42 -77.22 2.61
C TRP A 3 -28.39 -76.17 2.15
N ARG A 4 -27.15 -76.59 1.86
CA ARG A 4 -26.11 -75.70 1.31
C ARG A 4 -26.41 -75.26 -0.13
N ILE A 5 -27.05 -76.14 -0.91
CA ILE A 5 -27.44 -75.84 -2.30
C ILE A 5 -28.61 -74.85 -2.32
N ILE A 6 -29.58 -75.01 -1.42
CA ILE A 6 -30.71 -74.07 -1.26
C ILE A 6 -30.21 -72.69 -0.81
N PHE A 7 -29.25 -72.64 0.12
CA PHE A 7 -28.66 -71.38 0.58
C PHE A 7 -27.88 -70.67 -0.53
N CYS A 8 -27.10 -71.41 -1.34
CA CYS A 8 -26.45 -70.86 -2.54
C CYS A 8 -27.46 -70.35 -3.59
N PHE A 9 -28.57 -71.07 -3.78
CA PHE A 9 -29.61 -70.66 -4.73
C PHE A 9 -30.34 -69.39 -4.28
N CYS A 10 -30.62 -69.25 -2.97
CA CYS A 10 -31.17 -68.01 -2.41
C CYS A 10 -30.22 -66.82 -2.59
N ILE A 11 -28.91 -66.99 -2.36
CA ILE A 11 -27.92 -65.91 -2.56
C ILE A 11 -27.84 -65.48 -4.04
N LEU A 12 -27.92 -66.42 -4.98
CA LEU A 12 -27.93 -66.14 -6.42
C LEU A 12 -29.23 -65.48 -6.91
N CYS A 13 -30.36 -65.72 -6.24
CA CYS A 13 -31.62 -65.02 -6.53
C CYS A 13 -31.63 -63.59 -5.98
N LEU A 14 -31.00 -63.32 -4.84
CA LEU A 14 -30.89 -61.96 -4.28
C LEU A 14 -30.00 -61.02 -5.12
N SER A 15 -29.05 -61.54 -5.90
CA SER A 15 -28.18 -60.69 -6.75
C SER A 15 -28.86 -60.16 -8.02
N LYS A 16 -30.09 -60.62 -8.35
CA LYS A 16 -30.80 -60.24 -9.58
C LYS A 16 -31.63 -58.96 -9.47
N THR A 17 -31.76 -58.37 -8.27
CA THR A 17 -32.61 -57.17 -8.03
C THR A 17 -31.84 -55.85 -7.93
N ALA A 18 -30.51 -55.85 -8.11
CA ALA A 18 -29.71 -54.64 -8.11
C ALA A 18 -29.67 -53.97 -9.51
N SER A 19 -30.83 -53.52 -10.00
CA SER A 19 -30.88 -52.66 -11.19
C SER A 19 -30.64 -51.22 -10.76
N CYS A 20 -29.39 -50.75 -10.83
CA CYS A 20 -29.08 -49.34 -10.67
C CYS A 20 -29.68 -48.58 -11.88
N GLN A 21 -30.87 -48.00 -11.72
CA GLN A 21 -31.45 -47.15 -12.76
C GLN A 21 -30.65 -45.85 -12.86
N LEU A 22 -29.98 -45.65 -13.99
CA LEU A 22 -29.32 -44.39 -14.33
C LEU A 22 -30.40 -43.32 -14.56
N ASN A 23 -30.53 -42.39 -13.62
CA ASN A 23 -31.39 -41.22 -13.78
C ASN A 23 -30.70 -40.21 -14.72
N VAL A 24 -30.99 -40.35 -16.02
CA VAL A 24 -30.42 -39.52 -17.10
C VAL A 24 -30.67 -38.02 -16.87
N GLN A 25 -31.83 -37.66 -16.31
CA GLN A 25 -32.19 -36.27 -16.02
C GLN A 25 -31.27 -35.66 -14.96
N LEU A 26 -31.02 -36.39 -13.87
CA LEU A 26 -30.13 -35.95 -12.79
C LEU A 26 -28.67 -35.85 -13.25
N LEU A 27 -28.26 -36.77 -14.13
CA LEU A 27 -26.92 -36.80 -14.71
C LEU A 27 -26.69 -35.58 -15.63
N HIS A 28 -27.68 -35.22 -16.44
CA HIS A 28 -27.67 -33.98 -17.23
C HIS A 28 -27.59 -32.72 -16.37
N GLN A 29 -28.34 -32.66 -15.26
CA GLN A 29 -28.27 -31.56 -14.30
C GLN A 29 -26.88 -31.45 -13.67
N LEU A 30 -26.30 -32.57 -13.23
CA LEU A 30 -24.96 -32.60 -12.65
C LEU A 30 -23.89 -32.13 -13.64
N VAL A 31 -23.97 -32.56 -14.90
CA VAL A 31 -23.04 -32.10 -15.96
C VAL A 31 -23.22 -30.60 -16.21
N GLY A 32 -24.45 -30.09 -16.22
CA GLY A 32 -24.74 -28.66 -16.30
C GLY A 32 -24.09 -27.89 -15.15
N HIS A 33 -24.34 -28.31 -13.91
CA HIS A 33 -23.72 -27.72 -12.72
C HIS A 33 -22.19 -27.80 -12.73
N SER A 34 -21.61 -28.90 -13.22
CA SER A 34 -20.16 -29.03 -13.33
C SER A 34 -19.56 -28.07 -14.35
N LYS A 35 -20.27 -27.77 -15.44
CA LYS A 35 -19.83 -26.77 -16.43
C LYS A 35 -19.92 -25.35 -15.86
N ASP A 36 -21.02 -25.02 -15.19
CA ASP A 36 -21.20 -23.72 -14.54
C ASP A 36 -20.16 -23.48 -13.43
N GLU A 37 -19.89 -24.50 -12.61
CA GLU A 37 -18.89 -24.44 -11.55
C GLU A 37 -17.48 -24.30 -12.11
N TYR A 38 -17.18 -24.97 -13.22
CA TYR A 38 -15.91 -24.80 -13.92
C TYR A 38 -15.70 -23.36 -14.42
N GLU A 39 -16.70 -22.73 -15.03
CA GLU A 39 -16.61 -21.34 -15.47
C GLU A 39 -16.47 -20.38 -14.28
N ARG A 40 -17.15 -20.64 -13.16
CA ARG A 40 -16.97 -19.86 -11.91
C ARG A 40 -15.57 -20.01 -11.33
N GLN A 41 -15.01 -21.22 -11.33
CA GLN A 41 -13.64 -21.46 -10.87
C GLN A 41 -12.62 -20.75 -11.76
N LYS A 42 -12.85 -20.72 -13.07
CA LYS A 42 -12.02 -19.98 -14.03
C LYS A 42 -12.05 -18.47 -13.75
N ASP A 43 -13.24 -17.87 -13.63
CA ASP A 43 -13.38 -16.44 -13.29
C ASP A 43 -12.79 -16.13 -11.90
N ALA A 44 -13.02 -16.99 -10.90
CA ALA A 44 -12.43 -16.84 -9.57
C ALA A 44 -10.90 -16.88 -9.60
N ARG A 45 -10.31 -17.80 -10.37
CA ARG A 45 -8.85 -17.90 -10.55
C ARG A 45 -8.30 -16.66 -11.26
N ASP A 46 -8.98 -16.18 -12.30
CA ASP A 46 -8.55 -14.99 -13.04
C ASP A 46 -8.59 -13.75 -12.14
N ARG A 47 -9.64 -13.59 -11.31
CA ARG A 47 -9.74 -12.56 -10.27
C ARG A 47 -8.68 -12.71 -9.18
N GLN A 48 -8.40 -13.94 -8.76
CA GLN A 48 -7.36 -14.24 -7.77
C GLN A 48 -5.98 -13.83 -8.29
N GLY A 49 -5.67 -14.11 -9.56
CA GLY A 49 -4.43 -13.67 -10.20
C GLY A 49 -4.25 -12.15 -10.13
N VAL A 50 -5.30 -11.40 -10.46
CA VAL A 50 -5.29 -9.93 -10.37
C VAL A 50 -5.15 -9.44 -8.92
N ALA A 51 -5.89 -10.03 -7.97
CA ALA A 51 -5.83 -9.65 -6.56
C ALA A 51 -4.44 -9.89 -5.96
N THR A 52 -3.85 -11.06 -6.21
CA THR A 52 -2.49 -11.40 -5.76
C THR A 52 -1.44 -10.48 -6.38
N ALA A 53 -1.57 -10.16 -7.68
CA ALA A 53 -0.66 -9.20 -8.32
C ALA A 53 -0.75 -7.81 -7.67
N ASN A 54 -1.95 -7.32 -7.37
CA ASN A 54 -2.16 -6.04 -6.69
C ASN A 54 -1.63 -6.05 -5.25
N GLU A 55 -1.85 -7.13 -4.51
CA GLU A 55 -1.32 -7.29 -3.16
C GLU A 55 0.22 -7.26 -3.14
N GLN A 56 0.85 -7.92 -4.12
CA GLN A 56 2.31 -7.93 -4.25
C GLN A 56 2.87 -6.53 -4.54
N VAL A 57 2.22 -5.77 -5.43
CA VAL A 57 2.61 -4.39 -5.72
C VAL A 57 2.44 -3.51 -4.49
N ASN A 58 1.31 -3.62 -3.78
CA ASN A 58 1.05 -2.86 -2.56
C ASN A 58 2.07 -3.17 -1.47
N THR A 59 2.35 -4.46 -1.24
CA THR A 59 3.34 -4.91 -0.25
C THR A 59 4.75 -4.42 -0.60
N SER A 60 5.12 -4.47 -1.87
CA SER A 60 6.39 -3.94 -2.37
C SER A 60 6.49 -2.42 -2.17
N GLY A 61 5.44 -1.68 -2.51
CA GLY A 61 5.35 -0.24 -2.30
C GLY A 61 5.50 0.15 -0.82
N THR A 62 4.77 -0.53 0.07
CA THR A 62 4.83 -0.31 1.53
C THR A 62 6.23 -0.61 2.06
N THR A 63 6.85 -1.69 1.59
CA THR A 63 8.21 -2.07 1.99
C THR A 63 9.22 -1.00 1.55
N LYS A 64 9.11 -0.50 0.32
CA LYS A 64 9.95 0.57 -0.20
C LYS A 64 9.78 1.86 0.59
N LEU A 65 8.55 2.22 0.95
CA LEU A 65 8.26 3.40 1.77
C LEU A 65 8.85 3.27 3.18
N LYS A 66 8.65 2.12 3.85
CA LYS A 66 9.27 1.83 5.16
C LYS A 66 10.79 1.93 5.11
N LYS A 67 11.42 1.48 4.01
CA LYS A 67 12.87 1.63 3.82
C LYS A 67 13.29 3.09 3.73
N ARG A 68 12.56 3.92 2.98
CA ARG A 68 12.83 5.37 2.87
C ARG A 68 12.65 6.09 4.19
N TYR A 69 11.59 5.79 4.92
CA TYR A 69 11.36 6.31 6.27
C TYR A 69 12.57 6.04 7.20
N ARG A 70 13.04 4.78 7.27
CA ARG A 70 14.21 4.42 8.10
C ARG A 70 15.48 5.13 7.65
N GLU A 71 15.67 5.28 6.34
CA GLU A 71 16.80 6.02 5.78
C GLU A 71 16.78 7.49 6.24
N ILE A 72 15.62 8.14 6.15
CA ILE A 72 15.43 9.53 6.60
C ILE A 72 15.69 9.65 8.10
N GLN A 73 15.10 8.78 8.91
CA GLN A 73 15.28 8.78 10.36
C GLN A 73 16.77 8.64 10.74
N ASN A 74 17.48 7.70 10.11
CA ASN A 74 18.91 7.51 10.34
C ASN A 74 19.72 8.75 9.92
N ARG A 75 19.41 9.35 8.76
CA ARG A 75 20.10 10.57 8.29
C ARG A 75 19.90 11.72 9.26
N PHE A 76 18.68 11.96 9.72
CA PHE A 76 18.39 13.04 10.65
C PHE A 76 18.99 12.80 12.04
N SER A 77 19.13 11.54 12.47
CA SER A 77 19.91 11.20 13.66
C SER A 77 21.39 11.57 13.51
N ILE A 78 22.01 11.25 12.36
CA ILE A 78 23.40 11.64 12.07
C ILE A 78 23.56 13.16 11.98
N LEU A 79 22.65 13.84 11.28
CA LEU A 79 22.64 15.30 11.19
C LEU A 79 22.48 15.93 12.58
N HIS A 80 21.64 15.36 13.44
CA HIS A 80 21.49 15.85 14.80
C HIS A 80 22.80 15.77 15.60
N MET A 81 23.51 14.63 15.54
CA MET A 81 24.81 14.47 16.20
C MET A 81 25.86 15.45 15.64
N ALA A 82 25.90 15.61 14.32
CA ALA A 82 26.77 16.58 13.66
C ALA A 82 26.46 18.01 14.12
N LEU A 83 25.18 18.38 14.22
CA LEU A 83 24.78 19.71 14.68
C LEU A 83 25.09 19.94 16.17
N GLN A 84 25.05 18.90 17.01
CA GLN A 84 25.54 19.00 18.38
C GLN A 84 27.04 19.33 18.42
N GLY A 85 27.85 18.69 17.58
CA GLY A 85 29.29 19.00 17.47
C GLY A 85 29.59 20.44 17.02
N LEU A 86 28.70 21.04 16.22
CA LEU A 86 28.78 22.46 15.82
C LEU A 86 28.16 23.42 16.84
N SER A 87 27.78 22.96 18.04
CA SER A 87 27.06 23.75 19.05
C SER A 87 25.71 24.31 18.57
N MET A 88 25.08 23.65 17.60
CA MET A 88 23.78 23.98 17.02
C MET A 88 22.67 23.02 17.45
N GLY A 89 22.95 22.11 18.38
CA GLY A 89 22.02 21.08 18.81
C GLY A 89 20.71 21.63 19.37
N ILE A 90 20.75 22.70 20.18
CA ILE A 90 19.58 23.26 20.85
C ILE A 90 18.56 23.84 19.84
N GLU A 91 19.03 24.67 18.91
CA GLU A 91 18.18 25.35 17.92
C GLU A 91 17.63 24.40 16.84
N SER A 92 18.42 23.40 16.44
CA SER A 92 18.05 22.47 15.38
C SER A 92 17.14 21.33 15.85
N ARG A 93 17.30 20.87 17.09
CA ARG A 93 16.56 19.76 17.67
C ARG A 93 15.04 19.84 17.47
N PRO A 94 14.33 20.92 17.81
CA PRO A 94 12.87 20.96 17.66
C PRO A 94 12.43 20.88 16.19
N ILE A 95 13.27 21.32 15.24
CA ILE A 95 12.96 21.19 13.80
C ILE A 95 13.10 19.73 13.37
N ILE A 96 14.17 19.07 13.80
CA ILE A 96 14.43 17.65 13.50
C ILE A 96 13.34 16.75 14.10
N GLU A 97 12.95 16.98 15.36
CA GLU A 97 11.87 16.26 16.02
C GLU A 97 10.55 16.40 15.24
N ARG A 98 10.23 17.59 14.73
CA ARG A 98 9.05 17.79 13.88
C ARG A 98 9.14 17.05 12.54
N ILE A 99 10.31 17.03 11.89
CA ILE A 99 10.51 16.24 10.67
C ILE A 99 10.18 14.78 10.96
N ILE A 100 10.76 14.19 12.01
CA ILE A 100 10.51 12.80 12.40
C ILE A 100 9.02 12.56 12.70
N ALA A 101 8.38 13.46 13.45
CA ALA A 101 6.95 13.34 13.75
C ALA A 101 6.05 13.39 12.50
N HIS A 102 6.37 14.23 11.52
CA HIS A 102 5.66 14.26 10.24
C HIS A 102 5.87 12.97 9.46
N GLN A 103 7.10 12.44 9.45
CA GLN A 103 7.47 11.18 8.82
C GLN A 103 6.69 9.99 9.42
N ASP A 104 6.57 9.93 10.74
CA ASP A 104 5.75 8.93 11.44
C ASP A 104 4.28 8.98 11.01
N ARG A 105 3.74 10.19 10.83
CA ARG A 105 2.37 10.38 10.36
C ARG A 105 2.19 9.96 8.90
N ILE A 106 3.16 10.27 8.05
CA ILE A 106 3.16 9.87 6.63
C ILE A 106 3.15 8.35 6.52
N ILE A 107 4.05 7.65 7.22
CA ILE A 107 4.13 6.18 7.15
C ILE A 107 2.87 5.52 7.72
N SER A 108 2.28 6.07 8.78
CA SER A 108 1.02 5.57 9.33
C SER A 108 -0.10 5.68 8.29
N ILE A 109 -0.33 6.87 7.74
CA ILE A 109 -1.42 7.09 6.78
C ILE A 109 -1.22 6.26 5.50
N ALA A 110 0.00 6.22 4.96
CA ALA A 110 0.29 5.48 3.74
C ALA A 110 0.26 3.95 3.94
N SER A 111 0.47 3.45 5.17
CA SER A 111 0.29 2.03 5.48
C SER A 111 -1.19 1.65 5.54
N ASP A 112 -2.04 2.54 6.06
CA ASP A 112 -3.50 2.34 6.12
C ASP A 112 -4.17 2.56 4.75
N HIS A 113 -3.56 3.40 3.91
CA HIS A 113 -4.05 3.77 2.59
C HIS A 113 -2.96 3.62 1.52
N PRO A 114 -2.69 2.38 1.04
CA PRO A 114 -1.62 2.08 0.10
C PRO A 114 -1.67 2.85 -1.22
N GLU A 115 -2.84 3.33 -1.63
CA GLU A 115 -3.00 4.17 -2.82
C GLU A 115 -2.22 5.50 -2.75
N PHE A 116 -1.85 5.95 -1.56
CA PHE A 116 -1.05 7.17 -1.37
C PHE A 116 0.47 6.92 -1.42
N ILE A 117 0.91 5.66 -1.45
CA ILE A 117 2.34 5.30 -1.48
C ILE A 117 3.10 5.96 -2.63
N PRO A 118 2.59 6.02 -3.89
CA PRO A 118 3.32 6.67 -4.98
C PRO A 118 3.58 8.16 -4.73
N LEU A 119 2.58 8.86 -4.19
CA LEU A 119 2.72 10.27 -3.80
C LEU A 119 3.75 10.44 -2.68
N ALA A 120 3.64 9.60 -1.63
CA ALA A 120 4.57 9.63 -0.52
C ALA A 120 6.02 9.38 -0.97
N LEU A 121 6.26 8.34 -1.79
CA LEU A 121 7.59 8.01 -2.31
C LEU A 121 8.23 9.14 -3.13
N ASN A 122 7.44 9.90 -3.88
CA ASN A 122 7.94 11.03 -4.66
C ASN A 122 8.40 12.17 -3.74
N SER A 123 7.62 12.52 -2.72
CA SER A 123 7.99 13.54 -1.75
C SER A 123 9.14 13.09 -0.83
N GLU A 124 9.19 11.82 -0.43
CA GLU A 124 10.32 11.30 0.36
C GLU A 124 11.64 11.35 -0.40
N LYS A 125 11.62 11.22 -1.74
CA LYS A 125 12.82 11.42 -2.56
C LYS A 125 13.37 12.84 -2.39
N GLU A 126 12.52 13.85 -2.45
CA GLU A 126 12.95 15.25 -2.25
C GLU A 126 13.55 15.48 -0.86
N ILE A 127 12.92 14.92 0.18
CA ILE A 127 13.43 15.01 1.56
C ILE A 127 14.81 14.36 1.68
N VAL A 128 15.01 13.19 1.07
CA VAL A 128 16.32 12.53 1.03
C VAL A 128 17.34 13.41 0.30
N ASP A 129 17.02 13.92 -0.89
CA ASP A 129 17.94 14.72 -1.70
C ASP A 129 18.38 16.00 -0.95
N ARG A 130 17.43 16.70 -0.31
CA ARG A 130 17.72 17.87 0.53
C ARG A 130 18.54 17.51 1.77
N SER A 131 18.24 16.40 2.43
CA SER A 131 19.01 15.93 3.60
C SER A 131 20.45 15.60 3.24
N VAL A 132 20.70 15.08 2.02
CA VAL A 132 22.06 14.82 1.50
C VAL A 132 22.80 16.13 1.25
N GLN A 133 22.14 17.12 0.64
CA GLN A 133 22.74 18.44 0.41
C GLN A 133 23.11 19.12 1.73
N LEU A 134 22.19 19.13 2.70
CA LEU A 134 22.44 19.65 4.04
C LEU A 134 23.58 18.90 4.75
N GLY A 135 23.61 17.57 4.64
CA GLY A 135 24.68 16.76 5.20
C GLY A 135 26.05 17.07 4.61
N ARG A 136 26.13 17.30 3.29
CA ARG A 136 27.36 17.76 2.63
C ARG A 136 27.81 19.12 3.12
N TYR A 137 26.87 20.05 3.28
CA TYR A 137 27.16 21.38 3.80
C TYR A 137 27.72 21.32 5.23
N ILE A 138 27.06 20.57 6.11
CA ILE A 138 27.52 20.36 7.49
C ILE A 138 28.88 19.67 7.52
N ALA A 139 29.11 18.63 6.70
CA ALA A 139 30.40 17.98 6.60
C ALA A 139 31.51 18.95 6.15
N GLY A 140 31.23 19.83 5.19
CA GLY A 140 32.15 20.89 4.79
C GLY A 140 32.51 21.84 5.94
N LEU A 141 31.52 22.26 6.73
CA LEU A 141 31.77 23.09 7.92
C LEU A 141 32.59 22.38 8.99
N PHE A 142 32.41 21.06 9.14
CA PHE A 142 33.22 20.26 10.05
C PHE A 142 34.69 20.21 9.63
N LEU A 143 34.97 20.08 8.34
CA LEU A 143 36.34 20.08 7.81
C LEU A 143 37.03 21.43 8.03
N THR A 144 36.28 22.53 8.06
CA THR A 144 36.80 23.89 8.27
C THR A 144 36.51 24.42 9.68
N ILE A 145 36.29 23.55 10.67
CA ILE A 145 35.88 23.97 12.02
C ILE A 145 36.92 24.86 12.72
N GLY A 146 38.21 24.69 12.39
CA GLY A 146 39.29 25.56 12.88
C GLY A 146 39.11 27.01 12.41
N ASP A 147 38.86 27.19 11.11
CA ASP A 147 38.60 28.50 10.52
C ASP A 147 37.27 29.07 11.03
N LEU A 148 36.23 28.24 11.15
CA LEU A 148 34.91 28.62 11.67
C LEU A 148 34.96 29.23 13.07
N ASN A 149 35.86 28.71 13.92
CA ASN A 149 36.11 29.23 15.26
C ASN A 149 36.85 30.58 15.23
N GLN A 150 37.67 30.83 14.21
CA GLN A 150 38.37 32.10 14.00
C GLN A 150 37.51 33.17 13.31
N MET A 151 36.38 32.78 12.69
CA MET A 151 35.45 33.73 12.08
C MET A 151 34.79 34.66 13.11
N LYS A 152 34.48 35.88 12.67
CA LYS A 152 33.63 36.81 13.41
C LYS A 152 32.28 36.15 13.72
N ALA A 153 31.71 36.47 14.88
CA ALA A 153 30.44 35.89 15.33
C ALA A 153 29.28 36.14 14.33
N SER A 154 29.30 37.29 13.63
CA SER A 154 28.34 37.61 12.56
C SER A 154 28.38 36.62 11.40
N ASP A 155 29.58 36.25 10.97
CA ASP A 155 29.79 35.46 9.76
C ASP A 155 29.47 33.99 10.02
N ARG A 156 29.87 33.48 11.21
CA ARG A 156 29.46 32.15 11.68
C ARG A 156 27.95 32.04 11.83
N ARG A 157 27.27 33.10 12.30
CA ARG A 157 25.80 33.13 12.39
C ARG A 157 25.14 33.00 11.02
N LEU A 158 25.73 33.55 9.95
CA LEU A 158 25.18 33.40 8.59
C LEU A 158 25.21 31.93 8.13
N LEU A 159 26.32 31.23 8.38
CA LEU A 159 26.46 29.80 8.06
C LEU A 159 25.45 28.95 8.86
N TYR A 160 25.28 29.26 10.14
CA TYR A 160 24.31 28.59 11.00
C TYR A 160 22.86 28.89 10.59
N ALA A 161 22.57 30.12 10.17
CA ALA A 161 21.25 30.50 9.68
C ALA A 161 20.88 29.74 8.40
N HIS A 162 21.86 29.45 7.52
CA HIS A 162 21.63 28.63 6.33
C HIS A 162 21.19 27.21 6.70
N ILE A 163 21.87 26.55 7.65
CA ILE A 163 21.46 25.22 8.17
C ILE A 163 20.02 25.23 8.67
N LEU A 164 19.67 26.21 9.50
CA LEU A 164 18.32 26.30 10.05
C LEU A 164 17.27 26.55 8.96
N THR A 165 17.63 27.30 7.92
CA THR A 165 16.77 27.51 6.76
C THR A 165 16.52 26.22 6.00
N GLU A 166 17.57 25.46 5.69
CA GLU A 166 17.47 24.16 5.01
C GLU A 166 16.64 23.16 5.83
N LEU A 167 16.89 23.07 7.15
CA LEU A 167 16.09 22.23 8.04
C LEU A 167 14.60 22.62 8.02
N ARG A 168 14.29 23.92 8.04
CA ARG A 168 12.90 24.40 7.95
C ARG A 168 12.26 24.13 6.59
N GLN A 169 13.02 24.21 5.50
CA GLN A 169 12.52 23.83 4.18
C GLN A 169 12.16 22.34 4.14
N ILE A 170 13.03 21.47 4.68
CA ILE A 170 12.74 20.03 4.74
C ILE A 170 11.51 19.74 5.62
N GLU A 171 11.43 20.40 6.79
CA GLU A 171 10.24 20.29 7.65
C GLU A 171 8.98 20.81 6.94
N GLY A 172 9.12 21.86 6.13
CA GLY A 172 8.08 22.38 5.25
C GLY A 172 7.51 21.33 4.30
N VAL A 173 8.38 20.65 3.57
CA VAL A 173 7.99 19.59 2.62
C VAL A 173 7.34 18.42 3.36
N SER A 174 7.94 17.96 4.46
CA SER A 174 7.41 16.84 5.25
C SER A 174 6.02 17.15 5.83
N ARG A 175 5.84 18.36 6.36
CA ARG A 175 4.55 18.82 6.90
C ARG A 175 3.49 18.95 5.82
N ALA A 176 3.85 19.50 4.66
CA ALA A 176 2.94 19.65 3.53
C ALA A 176 2.42 18.27 3.08
N LEU A 177 3.32 17.29 2.92
CA LEU A 177 2.94 15.92 2.58
C LEU A 177 2.03 15.30 3.65
N ALA A 178 2.40 15.38 4.93
CA ALA A 178 1.59 14.83 6.02
C ALA A 178 0.18 15.45 6.06
N ALA A 179 0.07 16.76 5.84
CA ALA A 179 -1.20 17.46 5.75
C ALA A 179 -2.02 17.00 4.52
N THR A 180 -1.41 16.96 3.34
CA THR A 180 -2.06 16.49 2.11
C THR A 180 -2.62 15.09 2.29
N LEU A 181 -1.83 14.15 2.83
CA LEU A 181 -2.28 12.79 3.08
C LEU A 181 -3.44 12.73 4.08
N TYR A 182 -3.36 13.52 5.16
CA TYR A 182 -4.41 13.59 6.16
C TYR A 182 -5.74 14.12 5.60
N TYR A 183 -5.71 15.22 4.84
CA TYR A 183 -6.92 15.79 4.24
C TYR A 183 -7.49 14.90 3.12
N SER A 184 -6.63 14.29 2.30
CA SER A 184 -7.06 13.33 1.27
C SER A 184 -7.74 12.10 1.90
N THR A 185 -7.21 11.60 3.01
CA THR A 185 -7.81 10.50 3.77
C THR A 185 -9.20 10.87 4.29
N ARG A 186 -9.33 12.04 4.93
CA ARG A 186 -10.62 12.53 5.43
C ARG A 186 -11.64 12.72 4.33
N LYS A 187 -11.22 13.30 3.20
CA LYS A 187 -12.08 13.46 2.03
C LYS A 187 -12.58 12.11 1.53
N LYS A 188 -11.69 11.11 1.42
CA LYS A 188 -12.07 9.75 1.02
C LYS A 188 -13.09 9.12 1.97
N ILE A 189 -12.92 9.31 3.28
CA ILE A 189 -13.89 8.83 4.28
C ILE A 189 -15.24 9.50 4.06
N LEU A 190 -15.30 10.83 3.89
CA LEU A 190 -16.54 11.55 3.58
C LEU A 190 -17.17 11.04 2.27
N ASP A 191 -16.38 10.89 1.22
CA ASP A 191 -16.83 10.38 -0.08
C ASP A 191 -17.29 8.92 -0.02
N GLY A 192 -16.87 8.16 1.00
CA GLY A 192 -17.32 6.80 1.27
C GLY A 192 -18.61 6.74 2.08
N LEU A 193 -18.89 7.75 2.90
CA LEU A 193 -20.11 7.87 3.69
C LEU A 193 -21.31 8.38 2.88
N ASN A 194 -21.12 8.81 1.63
CA ASN A 194 -22.21 9.26 0.77
C ASN A 194 -23.10 8.06 0.35
N PRO A 195 -24.34 7.95 0.89
CA PRO A 195 -25.22 6.80 0.64
C PRO A 195 -25.74 6.75 -0.80
N PHE A 196 -25.60 7.84 -1.57
CA PHE A 196 -26.08 7.93 -2.94
C PHE A 196 -25.02 7.57 -3.99
N LYS A 197 -23.78 7.30 -3.59
CA LYS A 197 -22.68 6.97 -4.52
C LYS A 197 -22.89 5.65 -5.26
N GLU A 198 -23.47 4.65 -4.58
CA GLU A 198 -23.87 3.37 -5.17
C GLU A 198 -24.95 3.54 -6.25
N TYR A 199 -25.91 4.45 -6.03
CA TYR A 199 -27.01 4.71 -6.98
C TYR A 199 -26.49 5.34 -8.27
N ILE A 200 -25.61 6.34 -8.19
CA ILE A 200 -25.01 6.97 -9.39
C ILE A 200 -24.23 5.95 -10.24
N ASN A 201 -23.48 5.04 -9.59
CA ASN A 201 -22.73 4.00 -10.31
C ASN A 201 -23.65 2.92 -10.91
N THR A 202 -24.76 2.61 -10.24
CA THR A 202 -25.77 1.69 -10.76
C THR A 202 -26.44 2.25 -12.01
N ASP A 203 -26.83 3.53 -11.98
CA ASP A 203 -27.43 4.20 -13.14
C ASP A 203 -26.47 4.25 -14.33
N ARG A 204 -25.20 4.60 -14.11
CA ARG A 204 -24.18 4.58 -15.17
C ARG A 204 -24.04 3.19 -15.80
N ARG A 205 -23.98 2.14 -14.97
CA ARG A 205 -23.89 0.75 -15.44
C ARG A 205 -25.13 0.32 -16.24
N ILE A 206 -26.32 0.74 -15.83
CA ILE A 206 -27.56 0.48 -16.58
C ILE A 206 -27.50 1.17 -17.94
N VAL A 207 -27.09 2.45 -17.99
CA VAL A 207 -26.94 3.21 -19.24
C VAL A 207 -25.91 2.57 -20.17
N GLU A 208 -24.73 2.21 -19.66
CA GLU A 208 -23.68 1.54 -20.45
C GLU A 208 -24.15 0.19 -21.00
N ASN A 209 -24.93 -0.57 -20.22
CA ASN A 209 -25.53 -1.82 -20.69
C ASN A 209 -26.57 -1.59 -21.78
N ILE A 210 -27.41 -0.55 -21.66
CA ILE A 210 -28.37 -0.16 -22.70
C ILE A 210 -27.62 0.25 -23.98
N LEU A 211 -26.61 1.11 -23.87
CA LEU A 211 -25.80 1.55 -25.01
C LEU A 211 -25.12 0.37 -25.72
N ARG A 212 -24.51 -0.55 -24.96
CA ARG A 212 -23.91 -1.78 -25.52
C ARG A 212 -24.92 -2.69 -26.20
N GLN A 213 -26.15 -2.78 -25.70
CA GLN A 213 -27.21 -3.56 -26.33
C GLN A 213 -27.71 -2.91 -27.63
N LEU A 214 -27.77 -1.58 -27.67
CA LEU A 214 -28.13 -0.83 -28.89
C LEU A 214 -27.03 -0.93 -29.95
N GLU A 215 -25.76 -0.88 -29.56
CA GLU A 215 -24.61 -0.97 -30.47
C GLU A 215 -24.40 -2.38 -31.04
N LYS A 216 -24.87 -3.44 -30.34
CA LYS A 216 -24.82 -4.83 -30.80
C LYS A 216 -25.99 -5.26 -31.69
N LYS A 217 -26.97 -4.38 -31.93
CA LYS A 217 -28.12 -4.70 -32.79
C LYS A 217 -27.76 -4.35 -34.25
N PRO A 218 -27.74 -5.32 -35.19
CA PRO A 218 -27.58 -5.04 -36.61
C PRO A 218 -28.75 -4.25 -37.18
#